data_AF-A0A660TLW1-F1
#
_entry.id   AF-A0A660TLW1-F1
#
_cell.length_a   1.000
_cell.length_b   1.000
_cell.length_c   1.000
_cell.angle_alpha   90.00
_cell.angle_beta   90.00
_cell.angle_gamma   90.00
#
_symmetry.space_group_name_H-M   'P 1'
#
loop_
_entity.id
_entity.type
_entity.pdbx_description
1 polymer ?
#
loop_
_entity_poly.entity_id
_entity_poly.type
_entity_poly.pdbx_seq_one_letter_code
_entity_poly.pdbx_strand_id
1 'polypeptide(L)'
;MKKFYIHKRFVHTFSFILSLAVLFLFFLNGFLAFPQENLIEPTWVYYGRGNRFLHDRKLGYALAEYKKALKKENDISNKTGKKDEYFPDICFKIAEVYFDEGLYEASLLYINIAEKNSEIFQIPDRIFSVYYLAADNYFSLGKMDKVVETYKKIINKDNNWDYFKSLRSDQMPDFMYSKEKKIKFGPAYYNLGKIKYDNGNFDNAIVYLRMSFLYGYNAKLTSNLLKNCYKNIGMDFMIKKIDEMIEGLSVNSS
;
A
#
# COMPACT_ATOMS: atom_id res chain seq x y z
N MET A 1 10.31 60.53 8.47
CA MET A 1 9.26 59.55 8.85
C MET A 1 9.61 58.10 8.47
N LYS A 2 10.75 57.53 8.93
CA LYS A 2 11.12 56.11 8.68
C LYS A 2 11.35 55.27 9.95
N LYS A 3 11.36 55.89 11.15
CA LYS A 3 11.66 55.19 12.41
C LYS A 3 10.46 54.47 13.05
N PHE A 4 9.22 54.77 12.67
CA PHE A 4 8.02 54.14 13.27
C PHE A 4 7.59 52.81 12.61
N TYR A 5 8.10 52.46 11.42
CA TYR A 5 7.69 51.23 10.72
C TYR A 5 8.43 49.97 11.20
N ILE A 6 9.62 50.12 11.79
CA ILE A 6 10.45 48.99 12.23
C ILE A 6 9.85 48.34 13.49
N HIS A 7 9.18 49.11 14.34
CA HIS A 7 8.69 48.60 15.63
C HIS A 7 7.47 47.67 15.47
N LYS A 8 6.54 47.94 14.53
CA LYS A 8 5.37 47.08 14.30
C LYS A 8 5.74 45.69 13.78
N ARG A 9 6.79 45.58 12.96
CA ARG A 9 7.18 44.27 12.37
C ARG A 9 7.80 43.33 13.41
N PHE A 10 8.49 43.89 14.41
CA PHE A 10 9.15 43.13 15.47
C PHE A 10 8.16 42.48 16.45
N VAL A 11 7.05 43.18 16.75
CA VAL A 11 6.02 42.67 17.67
C VAL A 11 5.29 41.45 17.08
N HIS A 12 5.00 41.45 15.78
CA HIS A 12 4.34 40.31 15.13
C HIS A 12 5.23 39.06 15.04
N THR A 13 6.53 39.22 14.76
CA THR A 13 7.47 38.09 14.75
C THR A 13 7.68 37.51 16.15
N PHE A 14 7.75 38.34 17.19
CA PHE A 14 7.91 37.87 18.56
C PHE A 14 6.68 37.12 19.06
N SER A 15 5.47 37.62 18.76
CA SER A 15 4.22 36.93 19.10
C SER A 15 4.13 35.55 18.43
N PHE A 16 4.55 35.43 17.17
CA PHE A 16 4.53 34.15 16.45
C PHE A 16 5.51 33.13 17.06
N ILE A 17 6.74 33.55 17.38
CA ILE A 17 7.75 32.69 18.02
C ILE A 17 7.28 32.25 19.42
N LEU A 18 6.69 33.14 20.20
CA LEU A 18 6.14 32.81 21.52
C LEU A 18 4.98 31.80 21.43
N SER A 19 4.10 31.96 20.42
CA SER A 19 3.01 31.02 20.17
C SER A 19 3.52 29.63 19.82
N LEU A 20 4.56 29.57 18.97
CA LEU A 20 5.20 28.33 18.56
C LEU A 20 5.91 27.64 19.75
N ALA A 21 6.58 28.43 20.59
CA ALA A 21 7.25 27.93 21.79
C ALA A 21 6.26 27.38 22.83
N VAL A 22 5.11 28.05 23.02
CA VAL A 22 4.04 27.56 23.91
C VAL A 22 3.44 26.26 23.39
N LEU A 23 3.15 26.18 22.09
CA LEU A 23 2.73 24.92 21.45
C LEU A 23 3.77 23.82 21.66
N PHE A 24 5.05 24.12 21.45
CA PHE A 24 6.15 23.18 21.65
C PHE A 24 6.26 22.72 23.11
N LEU A 25 6.04 23.61 24.08
CA LEU A 25 6.00 23.28 25.51
C LEU A 25 4.80 22.41 25.88
N PHE A 26 3.63 22.60 25.25
CA PHE A 26 2.50 21.68 25.42
C PHE A 26 2.79 20.30 24.84
N PHE A 27 3.51 20.22 23.70
CA PHE A 27 3.97 18.95 23.15
C PHE A 27 5.03 18.28 24.03
N LEU A 28 5.95 19.04 24.64
CA LEU A 28 6.97 18.50 25.54
C LEU A 28 6.40 18.03 26.88
N ASN A 29 5.45 18.76 27.45
CA ASN A 29 4.87 18.41 28.76
C ASN A 29 3.76 17.34 28.66
N GLY A 30 3.04 17.25 27.54
CA GLY A 30 2.03 16.20 27.32
C GLY A 30 2.61 14.80 27.10
N PHE A 31 3.93 14.68 26.87
CA PHE A 31 4.61 13.41 26.69
C PHE A 31 5.12 12.77 28.00
N LEU A 32 5.06 13.48 29.12
CA LEU A 32 5.66 13.02 30.38
C LEU A 32 4.61 12.38 31.27
N ALA A 33 4.68 11.04 31.34
CA ALA A 33 3.87 10.14 32.15
C ALA A 33 2.45 9.86 31.63
N PHE A 34 2.37 9.21 30.46
CA PHE A 34 1.35 8.17 30.37
C PHE A 34 1.61 7.22 31.53
N PRO A 35 0.66 7.03 32.48
CA PRO A 35 0.84 6.07 33.55
C PRO A 35 1.23 4.76 32.89
N GLN A 36 2.23 4.05 33.45
CA GLN A 36 2.54 2.71 32.97
C GLN A 36 1.28 1.86 33.13
N GLU A 37 0.49 1.81 32.07
CA GLU A 37 -0.74 1.05 32.04
C GLU A 37 -0.31 -0.40 32.12
N ASN A 38 -0.58 -1.03 33.26
CA ASN A 38 -0.41 -2.47 33.42
C ASN A 38 -1.40 -3.12 32.47
N LEU A 39 -0.91 -3.58 31.32
CA LEU A 39 -1.72 -4.26 30.32
C LEU A 39 -2.06 -5.66 30.84
N ILE A 40 -3.21 -5.80 31.50
CA ILE A 40 -3.65 -7.05 32.12
C ILE A 40 -4.11 -8.05 31.06
N GLU A 41 -4.83 -7.57 30.04
CA GLU A 41 -5.43 -8.41 29.01
C GLU A 41 -4.40 -8.99 28.03
N PRO A 42 -4.72 -10.11 27.36
CA PRO A 42 -3.86 -10.70 26.33
C PRO A 42 -3.92 -9.89 25.02
N THR A 43 -2.88 -10.03 24.19
CA THR A 43 -2.72 -9.28 22.92
C THR A 43 -3.94 -9.34 22.02
N TRP A 44 -4.53 -10.52 21.84
CA TRP A 44 -5.63 -10.73 20.90
C TRP A 44 -6.87 -9.91 21.26
N VAL A 45 -7.06 -9.55 22.53
CA VAL A 45 -8.19 -8.70 22.94
C VAL A 45 -7.97 -7.26 22.47
N TYR A 46 -6.79 -6.69 22.71
CA TYR A 46 -6.44 -5.36 22.20
C TYR A 46 -6.47 -5.31 20.67
N TYR A 47 -5.92 -6.33 20.00
CA TYR A 47 -5.97 -6.41 18.54
C TYR A 47 -7.41 -6.49 18.01
N GLY A 48 -8.27 -7.31 18.64
CA GLY A 48 -9.68 -7.41 18.30
C GLY A 48 -10.45 -6.11 18.50
N ARG A 49 -10.21 -5.41 19.62
CA ARG A 49 -10.78 -4.07 19.86
C ARG A 49 -10.29 -3.04 18.83
N GLY A 50 -9.01 -3.07 18.49
CA GLY A 50 -8.44 -2.26 17.42
C GLY A 50 -9.17 -2.48 16.09
N ASN A 51 -9.40 -3.73 15.68
CA ASN A 51 -10.14 -4.07 14.47
C ASN A 51 -11.58 -3.55 14.49
N ARG A 52 -12.26 -3.66 15.64
CA ARG A 52 -13.61 -3.11 15.80
C ARG A 52 -13.62 -1.59 15.66
N PHE A 53 -12.71 -0.89 16.32
CA PHE A 53 -12.63 0.57 16.20
C PHE A 53 -12.25 1.02 14.79
N LEU A 54 -11.38 0.28 14.10
CA LEU A 54 -11.02 0.55 12.71
C LEU A 54 -12.25 0.40 11.79
N HIS A 55 -13.02 -0.68 11.97
CA HIS A 55 -14.29 -0.89 11.25
C HIS A 55 -15.28 0.26 11.48
N ASP A 56 -15.39 0.74 12.72
CA ASP A 56 -16.24 1.89 13.09
C ASP A 56 -15.65 3.26 12.69
N ARG A 57 -14.53 3.29 11.93
CA ARG A 57 -13.79 4.50 11.55
C ARG A 57 -13.32 5.37 12.73
N LYS A 58 -13.14 4.77 13.90
CA LYS A 58 -12.61 5.41 15.12
C LYS A 58 -11.08 5.26 15.17
N LEU A 59 -10.39 5.89 14.22
CA LEU A 59 -8.97 5.69 13.93
C LEU A 59 -8.05 5.89 15.16
N GLY A 60 -8.25 6.96 15.94
CA GLY A 60 -7.48 7.21 17.16
C GLY A 60 -7.61 6.11 18.22
N TYR A 61 -8.83 5.58 18.42
CA TYR A 61 -9.06 4.45 19.33
C TYR A 61 -8.46 3.15 18.79
N ALA A 62 -8.59 2.91 17.48
CA ALA A 62 -7.97 1.76 16.84
C ALA A 62 -6.44 1.76 17.03
N LEU A 63 -5.80 2.90 16.78
CA LEU A 63 -4.35 3.09 16.96
C LEU A 63 -3.91 2.85 18.40
N ALA A 64 -4.68 3.37 19.37
CA ALA A 64 -4.39 3.17 20.78
C ALA A 64 -4.41 1.68 21.16
N GLU A 65 -5.45 0.96 20.74
CA GLU A 65 -5.58 -0.47 21.02
C GLU A 65 -4.51 -1.31 20.30
N TYR A 66 -4.19 -1.02 19.03
CA TYR A 66 -3.09 -1.70 18.35
C TYR A 66 -1.73 -1.44 18.99
N LYS A 67 -1.47 -0.23 19.50
CA LYS A 67 -0.24 0.08 20.25
C LYS A 67 -0.19 -0.69 21.58
N LYS A 68 -1.31 -0.85 22.28
CA LYS A 68 -1.40 -1.71 23.47
C LYS A 68 -1.09 -3.17 23.11
N ALA A 69 -1.65 -3.67 22.02
CA ALA A 69 -1.36 -5.02 21.51
C ALA A 69 0.14 -5.21 21.23
N LEU A 70 0.76 -4.28 20.48
CA LEU A 70 2.18 -4.33 20.15
C LEU A 70 3.08 -4.27 21.39
N LYS A 71 2.75 -3.40 22.36
CA LYS A 71 3.48 -3.33 23.63
C LYS A 71 3.41 -4.64 24.41
N LYS A 72 2.21 -5.22 24.53
CA LYS A 72 2.00 -6.49 25.24
C LYS A 72 2.83 -7.62 24.63
N GLU A 73 2.89 -7.68 23.30
CA GLU A 73 3.70 -8.66 22.59
C GLU A 73 5.20 -8.46 22.81
N ASN A 74 5.69 -7.21 22.74
CA ASN A 74 7.09 -6.92 23.04
C ASN A 74 7.44 -7.34 24.48
N ASP A 75 6.53 -7.15 25.44
CA ASP A 75 6.73 -7.61 26.82
C ASP A 75 6.81 -9.15 26.92
N ILE A 76 6.03 -9.89 26.12
CA ILE A 76 6.06 -11.36 26.05
C ILE A 76 7.36 -11.84 25.39
N SER A 77 7.73 -11.25 24.25
CA SER A 77 8.98 -11.51 23.52
C SER A 77 10.20 -11.30 24.44
N ASN A 78 10.25 -10.19 25.18
CA ASN A 78 11.32 -9.89 26.12
C ASN A 78 11.42 -10.92 27.25
N LYS A 79 10.29 -11.37 27.80
CA LYS A 79 10.26 -12.39 28.87
C LYS A 79 10.65 -13.79 28.39
N THR A 80 10.39 -14.10 27.13
CA THR A 80 10.68 -15.41 26.52
C THR A 80 12.07 -15.48 25.88
N GLY A 81 12.82 -14.36 25.86
CA GLY A 81 14.14 -14.29 25.23
C GLY A 81 14.10 -14.22 23.70
N LYS A 82 12.92 -14.15 23.08
CA LYS A 82 12.70 -14.01 21.64
C LYS A 82 12.81 -12.55 21.21
N LYS A 83 13.91 -11.88 21.55
CA LYS A 83 14.11 -10.46 21.25
C LYS A 83 13.97 -10.23 19.74
N ASP A 84 13.30 -9.13 19.39
CA ASP A 84 13.10 -8.64 18.03
C ASP A 84 12.08 -9.38 17.14
N GLU A 85 11.29 -10.32 17.67
CA GLU A 85 10.08 -10.83 16.98
C GLU A 85 8.97 -9.75 17.06
N TYR A 86 8.94 -8.82 16.10
CA TYR A 86 7.82 -7.90 15.94
C TYR A 86 6.67 -8.59 15.24
N PHE A 87 5.45 -8.43 15.76
CA PHE A 87 4.25 -9.05 15.21
C PHE A 87 3.79 -8.30 13.97
N PRO A 88 4.08 -8.81 12.75
CA PRO A 88 3.94 -8.04 11.53
C PRO A 88 2.48 -7.72 11.23
N ASP A 89 1.53 -8.55 11.68
CA ASP A 89 0.08 -8.30 11.61
C ASP A 89 -0.33 -7.01 12.34
N ILE A 90 0.19 -6.80 13.56
CA ILE A 90 -0.12 -5.61 14.36
C ILE A 90 0.53 -4.38 13.72
N CYS A 91 1.79 -4.49 13.29
CA CYS A 91 2.49 -3.41 12.59
C CYS A 91 1.76 -3.00 11.30
N PHE A 92 1.29 -3.96 10.52
CA PHE A 92 0.49 -3.70 9.31
C PHE A 92 -0.81 -2.94 9.64
N LYS A 93 -1.52 -3.33 10.70
CA LYS A 93 -2.73 -2.59 11.14
C LYS A 93 -2.45 -1.18 11.64
N ILE A 94 -1.33 -0.96 12.33
CA ILE A 94 -0.88 0.40 12.71
C ILE A 94 -0.57 1.23 11.45
N ALA A 95 0.09 0.63 10.45
CA ALA A 95 0.37 1.30 9.19
C ALA A 95 -0.90 1.70 8.43
N GLU A 96 -1.91 0.83 8.36
CA GLU A 96 -3.21 1.16 7.77
C GLU A 96 -3.83 2.39 8.44
N VAL A 97 -3.83 2.45 9.78
CA VAL A 97 -4.37 3.62 10.49
C VAL A 97 -3.57 4.90 10.19
N TYR A 98 -2.23 4.84 10.18
CA TYR A 98 -1.44 6.00 9.82
C TYR A 98 -1.64 6.45 8.37
N PHE A 99 -1.81 5.52 7.44
CA PHE A 99 -2.13 5.84 6.05
C PHE A 99 -3.48 6.56 5.93
N ASP A 100 -4.52 6.06 6.61
CA ASP A 100 -5.86 6.66 6.64
C ASP A 100 -5.85 8.08 7.24
N GLU A 101 -4.95 8.36 8.19
CA GLU A 101 -4.72 9.69 8.78
C GLU A 101 -3.80 10.60 7.92
N GLY A 102 -3.32 10.13 6.76
CA GLY A 102 -2.39 10.88 5.90
C GLY A 102 -0.95 10.96 6.42
N LEU A 103 -0.61 10.18 7.45
CA LEU A 103 0.71 10.13 8.09
C LEU A 103 1.61 9.11 7.38
N TYR A 104 1.87 9.35 6.08
CA TYR A 104 2.49 8.36 5.19
C TYR A 104 3.89 7.90 5.60
N GLU A 105 4.73 8.78 6.15
CA GLU A 105 6.07 8.40 6.61
C GLU A 105 6.01 7.51 7.86
N ALA A 106 5.09 7.80 8.78
CA ALA A 106 4.85 6.96 9.94
C ALA A 106 4.29 5.59 9.53
N SER A 107 3.37 5.56 8.56
CA SER A 107 2.88 4.32 7.95
C SER A 107 4.03 3.49 7.35
N LEU A 108 4.91 4.10 6.55
CA LEU A 108 6.06 3.43 5.94
C LEU A 108 7.03 2.84 6.98
N LEU A 109 7.22 3.49 8.13
CA LEU A 109 8.01 2.93 9.23
C LEU A 109 7.47 1.57 9.67
N TYR A 110 6.15 1.48 9.90
CA TYR A 110 5.51 0.23 10.35
C TYR A 110 5.40 -0.81 9.23
N ILE A 111 5.26 -0.39 7.98
CA ILE A 111 5.35 -1.26 6.79
C ILE A 111 6.71 -1.94 6.72
N ASN A 112 7.80 -1.20 6.89
CA ASN A 112 9.15 -1.76 6.85
C ASN A 112 9.37 -2.79 7.96
N ILE A 113 8.82 -2.55 9.16
CA ILE A 113 8.86 -3.53 10.26
C ILE A 113 8.05 -4.77 9.89
N ALA A 114 6.85 -4.62 9.33
CA ALA A 114 6.01 -5.74 8.91
C ALA A 114 6.64 -6.56 7.77
N GLU A 115 7.26 -5.91 6.78
CA GLU A 115 7.99 -6.56 5.68
C GLU A 115 9.19 -7.36 6.19
N LYS A 116 10.00 -6.76 7.08
CA LYS A 116 11.18 -7.43 7.68
C LYS A 116 10.82 -8.70 8.46
N ASN A 117 9.64 -8.72 9.08
CA ASN A 117 9.16 -9.85 9.89
C ASN A 117 8.10 -10.68 9.14
N SER A 118 8.09 -10.65 7.82
CA SER A 118 7.01 -11.26 7.02
C SER A 118 6.92 -12.78 7.12
N GLU A 119 7.99 -13.47 7.52
CA GLU A 119 8.03 -14.92 7.70
C GLU A 119 7.11 -15.42 8.81
N ILE A 120 6.77 -14.56 9.78
CA ILE A 120 5.93 -14.91 10.92
C ILE A 120 4.50 -14.32 10.82
N PHE A 121 4.09 -13.86 9.64
CA PHE A 121 2.69 -13.53 9.39
C PHE A 121 1.80 -14.75 9.64
N GLN A 122 0.66 -14.54 10.30
CA GLN A 122 -0.35 -15.61 10.46
C GLN A 122 -0.90 -16.09 9.12
N ILE A 123 -0.97 -15.19 8.14
CA ILE A 123 -1.38 -15.48 6.76
C ILE A 123 -0.22 -15.06 5.85
N PRO A 124 0.55 -16.01 5.27
CA PRO A 124 1.74 -15.69 4.47
C PRO A 124 1.48 -14.68 3.35
N ASP A 125 0.31 -14.78 2.71
CA ASP A 125 -0.10 -13.88 1.63
C ASP A 125 -0.38 -12.45 2.05
N ARG A 126 -0.42 -12.14 3.35
CA ARG A 126 -0.59 -10.78 3.84
C ARG A 126 0.53 -9.85 3.39
N ILE A 127 1.71 -10.39 3.07
CA ILE A 127 2.82 -9.62 2.49
C ILE A 127 2.42 -8.84 1.23
N PHE A 128 1.48 -9.36 0.42
CA PHE A 128 0.99 -8.64 -0.76
C PHE A 128 0.19 -7.39 -0.37
N SER A 129 -0.61 -7.47 0.69
CA SER A 129 -1.34 -6.30 1.23
C SER A 129 -0.38 -5.24 1.77
N VAL A 130 0.72 -5.68 2.42
CA VAL A 130 1.80 -4.78 2.87
C VAL A 130 2.44 -4.06 1.67
N TYR A 131 2.74 -4.77 0.59
CA TYR A 131 3.30 -4.15 -0.61
C TYR A 131 2.33 -3.18 -1.30
N TYR A 132 1.04 -3.50 -1.41
CA TYR A 132 0.08 -2.56 -1.96
C TYR A 132 -0.01 -1.29 -1.11
N LEU A 133 -0.11 -1.43 0.22
CA LEU A 133 -0.13 -0.29 1.12
C LEU A 133 1.17 0.54 0.99
N ALA A 134 2.33 -0.09 0.84
CA ALA A 134 3.60 0.60 0.61
C ALA A 134 3.58 1.40 -0.71
N ALA A 135 3.07 0.82 -1.80
CA ALA A 135 2.94 1.50 -3.08
C ALA A 135 2.02 2.73 -2.96
N ASP A 136 0.89 2.60 -2.26
CA ASP A 136 -0.05 3.71 -2.06
C ASP A 136 0.56 4.84 -1.21
N ASN A 137 1.35 4.50 -0.19
CA ASN A 137 2.13 5.48 0.58
C ASN A 137 3.15 6.21 -0.30
N TYR A 138 3.94 5.47 -1.08
CA TYR A 138 4.92 6.08 -1.99
C TYR A 138 4.27 6.96 -3.06
N PHE A 139 3.12 6.55 -3.59
CA PHE A 139 2.34 7.33 -4.53
C PHE A 139 1.87 8.65 -3.90
N SER A 140 1.33 8.58 -2.69
CA SER A 140 0.88 9.77 -1.93
C SER A 140 2.02 10.74 -1.62
N LEU A 141 3.25 10.24 -1.50
CA LEU A 141 4.46 11.04 -1.32
C LEU A 141 5.11 11.50 -2.64
N GLY A 142 4.52 11.19 -3.81
CA GLY A 142 5.08 11.51 -5.12
C GLY A 142 6.35 10.72 -5.49
N LYS A 143 6.68 9.65 -4.75
CA LYS A 143 7.89 8.84 -4.92
C LYS A 143 7.66 7.74 -5.98
N MET A 144 7.45 8.14 -7.24
CA MET A 144 7.05 7.23 -8.33
C MET A 144 8.02 6.07 -8.60
N ASP A 145 9.33 6.28 -8.44
CA ASP A 145 10.32 5.19 -8.60
C ASP A 145 10.10 4.07 -7.58
N LYS A 146 9.75 4.43 -6.34
CA LYS A 146 9.44 3.48 -5.26
C LYS A 146 8.10 2.77 -5.47
N VAL A 147 7.12 3.44 -6.10
CA VAL A 147 5.87 2.79 -6.53
C VAL A 147 6.18 1.68 -7.54
N VAL A 148 6.99 1.99 -8.55
CA VAL A 148 7.40 1.02 -9.58
C VAL A 148 8.19 -0.15 -8.97
N GLU A 149 9.14 0.14 -8.08
CA GLU A 149 9.92 -0.88 -7.37
C GLU A 149 9.00 -1.82 -6.59
N THR A 150 8.01 -1.27 -5.87
CA THR A 150 7.08 -2.05 -5.05
C THR A 150 6.17 -2.95 -5.90
N TYR A 151 5.60 -2.45 -7.01
CA TYR A 151 4.81 -3.32 -7.89
C TYR A 151 5.66 -4.42 -8.54
N LYS A 152 6.93 -4.15 -8.85
CA LYS A 152 7.86 -5.20 -9.30
C LYS A 152 8.10 -6.27 -8.24
N LYS A 153 8.21 -5.91 -6.95
CA LYS A 153 8.30 -6.90 -5.86
C LYS A 153 7.11 -7.88 -5.86
N ILE A 154 5.89 -7.37 -6.09
CA ILE A 154 4.68 -8.20 -6.21
C ILE A 154 4.76 -9.11 -7.44
N ILE A 155 5.07 -8.55 -8.61
CA ILE A 155 5.15 -9.28 -9.88
C ILE A 155 6.25 -10.35 -9.88
N ASN A 156 7.40 -10.09 -9.26
CA ASN A 156 8.50 -11.06 -9.18
C ASN A 156 8.15 -12.30 -8.34
N LYS A 157 7.06 -12.27 -7.57
CA LYS A 157 6.50 -13.42 -6.85
C LYS A 157 5.45 -14.19 -7.67
N ASP A 158 5.08 -13.71 -8.86
CA ASP A 158 4.20 -14.41 -9.78
C ASP A 158 4.98 -15.39 -10.65
N ASN A 159 4.80 -16.68 -10.46
CA ASN A 159 5.42 -17.71 -11.29
C ASN A 159 4.95 -17.70 -12.76
N ASN A 160 3.92 -16.92 -13.10
CA ASN A 160 3.37 -16.82 -14.46
C ASN A 160 3.84 -15.55 -15.20
N TRP A 161 4.80 -14.79 -14.64
CA TRP A 161 5.13 -13.45 -15.14
C TRP A 161 5.62 -13.41 -16.59
N ASP A 162 6.15 -14.51 -17.09
CA ASP A 162 6.70 -14.68 -18.43
C ASP A 162 5.81 -15.54 -19.35
N TYR A 163 4.54 -15.76 -19.00
CA TYR A 163 3.59 -16.58 -19.78
C TYR A 163 3.62 -16.27 -21.30
N PHE A 164 3.77 -15.00 -21.67
CA PHE A 164 3.82 -14.60 -23.09
C PHE A 164 5.14 -14.92 -23.81
N LYS A 165 6.22 -15.26 -23.10
CA LYS A 165 7.47 -15.72 -23.71
C LYS A 165 7.43 -17.20 -24.08
N SER A 166 6.65 -18.00 -23.37
CA SER A 166 6.54 -19.46 -23.58
C SER A 166 5.44 -19.86 -24.58
N LEU A 167 4.70 -18.88 -25.11
CA LEU A 167 3.48 -19.13 -25.88
C LEU A 167 3.76 -19.71 -27.28
N ARG A 168 3.64 -21.05 -27.34
CA ARG A 168 3.30 -21.84 -28.54
C ARG A 168 1.86 -22.36 -28.53
N SER A 169 1.07 -22.06 -27.51
CA SER A 169 -0.23 -22.69 -27.24
C SER A 169 -1.39 -21.70 -27.42
N ASP A 170 -2.44 -22.15 -28.08
CA ASP A 170 -3.75 -21.52 -28.21
C ASP A 170 -4.60 -21.66 -26.93
N GLN A 171 -4.10 -22.31 -25.88
CA GLN A 171 -4.83 -22.57 -24.65
C GLN A 171 -4.73 -21.40 -23.65
N MET A 172 -5.89 -21.01 -23.12
CA MET A 172 -5.98 -20.11 -21.97
C MET A 172 -5.33 -20.78 -20.74
N PRO A 173 -4.47 -20.10 -19.98
CA PRO A 173 -3.80 -20.71 -18.86
C PRO A 173 -4.72 -20.82 -17.64
N ASP A 174 -4.61 -21.92 -16.91
CA ASP A 174 -5.44 -22.23 -15.74
C ASP A 174 -5.45 -21.12 -14.68
N PHE A 175 -4.35 -20.37 -14.55
CA PHE A 175 -4.24 -19.29 -13.57
C PHE A 175 -5.25 -18.15 -13.79
N MET A 176 -5.80 -18.01 -15.00
CA MET A 176 -6.85 -17.01 -15.28
C MET A 176 -8.11 -17.23 -14.44
N TYR A 177 -8.40 -18.48 -14.08
CA TYR A 177 -9.57 -18.83 -13.27
C TYR A 177 -9.31 -18.71 -11.76
N SER A 178 -8.06 -18.46 -11.35
CA SER A 178 -7.73 -18.30 -9.93
C SER A 178 -8.09 -16.90 -9.43
N LYS A 179 -9.21 -16.81 -8.69
CA LYS A 179 -9.63 -15.58 -8.01
C LYS A 179 -8.55 -15.02 -7.09
N GLU A 180 -7.82 -15.89 -6.40
CA GLU A 180 -6.74 -15.51 -5.49
C GLU A 180 -5.58 -14.85 -6.24
N LYS A 181 -5.05 -15.50 -7.30
CA LYS A 181 -3.97 -14.92 -8.11
C LYS A 181 -4.39 -13.62 -8.78
N LYS A 182 -5.64 -13.54 -9.24
CA LYS A 182 -6.22 -12.30 -9.79
C LYS A 182 -6.15 -11.14 -8.81
N ILE A 183 -6.58 -11.34 -7.55
CA ILE A 183 -6.53 -10.30 -6.51
C ILE A 183 -5.07 -9.95 -6.17
N LYS A 184 -4.21 -10.96 -6.10
CA LYS A 184 -2.80 -10.82 -5.69
C LYS A 184 -1.96 -10.06 -6.73
N PHE A 185 -2.04 -10.43 -8.01
CA PHE A 185 -1.13 -9.96 -9.05
C PHE A 185 -1.77 -9.02 -10.08
N GLY A 186 -3.05 -9.21 -10.39
CA GLY A 186 -3.77 -8.42 -11.40
C GLY A 186 -3.66 -6.90 -11.24
N PRO A 187 -3.84 -6.35 -10.02
CA PRO A 187 -3.70 -4.91 -9.77
C PRO A 187 -2.27 -4.40 -9.99
N ALA A 188 -1.24 -5.12 -9.55
CA ALA A 188 0.15 -4.72 -9.75
C ALA A 188 0.52 -4.66 -11.24
N TYR A 189 0.10 -5.66 -12.03
CA TYR A 189 0.26 -5.64 -13.49
C TYR A 189 -0.44 -4.44 -14.13
N TYR A 190 -1.68 -4.16 -13.73
CA TYR A 190 -2.43 -3.02 -14.24
C TYR A 190 -1.73 -1.70 -13.93
N ASN A 191 -1.40 -1.47 -12.67
CA ASN A 191 -0.83 -0.21 -12.21
C ASN A 191 0.54 0.04 -12.84
N LEU A 192 1.40 -0.98 -12.91
CA LEU A 192 2.70 -0.85 -13.57
C LEU A 192 2.55 -0.62 -15.08
N GLY A 193 1.62 -1.32 -15.74
CA GLY A 193 1.30 -1.11 -17.15
C GLY A 193 0.78 0.30 -17.43
N LYS A 194 -0.12 0.81 -16.58
CA LYS A 194 -0.63 2.18 -16.65
C LYS A 194 0.48 3.21 -16.46
N ILE A 195 1.36 3.05 -15.48
CA ILE A 195 2.51 3.94 -15.27
C ILE A 195 3.40 3.98 -16.52
N LYS A 196 3.64 2.84 -17.18
CA LYS A 196 4.41 2.79 -18.43
C LYS A 196 3.69 3.47 -19.58
N TYR A 197 2.38 3.27 -19.70
CA TYR A 197 1.53 3.93 -20.69
C TYR A 197 1.55 5.45 -20.52
N ASP A 198 1.35 5.95 -19.30
CA ASP A 198 1.32 7.38 -18.98
C ASP A 198 2.68 8.04 -19.29
N ASN A 199 3.78 7.29 -19.20
CA ASN A 199 5.13 7.72 -19.58
C ASN A 199 5.44 7.57 -21.08
N GLY A 200 4.45 7.23 -21.92
CA GLY A 200 4.62 7.02 -23.36
C GLY A 200 5.41 5.77 -23.75
N ASN A 201 5.69 4.88 -22.80
CA ASN A 201 6.46 3.66 -23.03
C ASN A 201 5.53 2.49 -23.37
N PHE A 202 4.93 2.55 -24.57
CA PHE A 202 3.87 1.64 -25.00
C PHE A 202 4.33 0.18 -25.08
N ASP A 203 5.54 -0.09 -25.57
CA ASP A 203 6.07 -1.46 -25.67
C ASP A 203 6.14 -2.15 -24.31
N ASN A 204 6.66 -1.45 -23.28
CA ASN A 204 6.71 -2.00 -21.93
C ASN A 204 5.33 -2.04 -21.28
N ALA A 205 4.45 -1.08 -21.57
CA ALA A 205 3.08 -1.08 -21.06
C ALA A 205 2.31 -2.32 -21.53
N ILE A 206 2.45 -2.72 -22.79
CA ILE A 206 1.80 -3.90 -23.36
C ILE A 206 2.12 -5.17 -22.57
N VAL A 207 3.38 -5.38 -22.18
CA VAL A 207 3.80 -6.57 -21.42
C VAL A 207 2.97 -6.71 -20.14
N TYR A 208 2.84 -5.64 -19.37
CA TYR A 208 2.13 -5.68 -18.09
C TYR A 208 0.60 -5.64 -18.27
N LEU A 209 0.09 -4.84 -19.20
CA LEU A 209 -1.36 -4.73 -19.46
C LEU A 209 -1.95 -6.05 -19.99
N ARG A 210 -1.21 -6.80 -20.83
CA ARG A 210 -1.64 -8.13 -21.27
C ARG A 210 -1.79 -9.09 -20.09
N MET A 211 -0.83 -9.12 -19.18
CA MET A 211 -0.91 -9.97 -17.97
C MET A 211 -2.09 -9.56 -17.09
N SER A 212 -2.30 -8.26 -16.90
CA SER A 212 -3.48 -7.76 -16.16
C SER A 212 -4.81 -8.18 -16.82
N PHE A 213 -4.87 -8.14 -18.15
CA PHE A 213 -6.03 -8.58 -18.92
C PHE A 213 -6.29 -10.08 -18.77
N LEU A 214 -5.25 -10.91 -18.81
CA LEU A 214 -5.37 -12.36 -18.55
C LEU A 214 -5.86 -12.63 -17.13
N TYR A 215 -5.34 -11.94 -16.12
CA TYR A 215 -5.89 -12.02 -14.77
C TYR A 215 -7.33 -11.48 -14.67
N GLY A 216 -7.86 -10.84 -15.71
CA GLY A 216 -9.20 -10.27 -15.74
C GLY A 216 -9.38 -9.10 -14.77
N TYR A 217 -8.30 -8.46 -14.33
CA TYR A 217 -8.37 -7.30 -13.44
C TYR A 217 -8.74 -6.06 -14.27
N ASN A 218 -9.85 -5.40 -13.91
CA ASN A 218 -10.39 -4.25 -14.64
C ASN A 218 -10.43 -4.46 -16.16
N ALA A 219 -10.88 -5.65 -16.62
CA ALA A 219 -10.72 -6.12 -17.99
C ALA A 219 -11.09 -5.07 -19.07
N LYS A 220 -12.18 -4.32 -18.88
CA LYS A 220 -12.59 -3.24 -19.79
C LYS A 220 -11.60 -2.07 -19.85
N LEU A 221 -11.10 -1.60 -18.70
CA LEU A 221 -10.12 -0.51 -18.66
C LEU A 221 -8.78 -0.98 -19.21
N THR A 222 -8.35 -2.17 -18.80
CA THR A 222 -7.11 -2.79 -19.25
C THR A 222 -7.10 -3.01 -20.75
N SER A 223 -8.20 -3.51 -21.33
CA SER A 223 -8.30 -3.71 -22.78
C SER A 223 -8.28 -2.40 -23.56
N ASN A 224 -8.95 -1.35 -23.06
CA ASN A 224 -8.89 -0.02 -23.67
C ASN A 224 -7.46 0.54 -23.69
N LEU A 225 -6.74 0.47 -22.56
CA LEU A 225 -5.34 0.89 -22.50
C LEU A 225 -4.46 0.06 -23.44
N LEU A 226 -4.68 -1.25 -23.50
CA LEU A 226 -3.92 -2.16 -24.35
C LEU A 226 -4.15 -1.87 -25.85
N LYS A 227 -5.40 -1.64 -26.26
CA LYS A 227 -5.73 -1.21 -27.63
C LYS A 227 -5.07 0.12 -27.97
N ASN A 228 -5.08 1.08 -27.04
CA ASN A 228 -4.41 2.35 -27.23
C ASN A 228 -2.89 2.16 -27.38
N CYS A 229 -2.26 1.28 -26.61
CA CYS A 229 -0.84 0.96 -26.80
C CYS A 229 -0.59 0.40 -28.20
N TYR A 230 -1.37 -0.59 -28.64
CA TYR A 230 -1.21 -1.21 -29.96
C TYR A 230 -1.43 -0.23 -31.11
N LYS A 231 -2.40 0.67 -30.99
CA LYS A 231 -2.62 1.76 -31.97
C LYS A 231 -1.39 2.66 -32.08
N ASN A 232 -0.78 3.04 -30.95
CA ASN A 232 0.39 3.93 -30.94
C ASN A 232 1.64 3.27 -31.55
N ILE A 233 1.73 1.94 -31.55
CA ILE A 233 2.84 1.19 -32.18
C ILE A 233 2.47 0.57 -33.54
N GLY A 234 1.32 0.95 -34.13
CA GLY A 234 0.91 0.52 -35.47
C GLY A 234 0.50 -0.96 -35.60
N MET A 235 0.03 -1.59 -34.52
CA MET A 235 -0.38 -3.00 -34.50
C MET A 235 -1.91 -3.19 -34.52
N ASP A 236 -2.59 -2.67 -35.54
CA ASP A 236 -4.07 -2.67 -35.62
C ASP A 236 -4.69 -4.09 -35.59
N PHE A 237 -4.00 -5.11 -36.10
CA PHE A 237 -4.49 -6.48 -36.05
C PHE A 237 -4.63 -7.01 -34.61
N MET A 238 -3.81 -6.52 -33.67
CA MET A 238 -3.90 -6.91 -32.25
C MET A 238 -5.13 -6.29 -31.59
N ILE A 239 -5.58 -5.11 -32.04
CA ILE A 239 -6.81 -4.47 -31.55
C ILE A 239 -8.00 -5.37 -31.86
N LYS A 240 -8.11 -5.85 -33.11
CA LYS A 240 -9.16 -6.79 -33.53
C LYS A 240 -9.16 -8.07 -32.70
N LYS A 241 -7.99 -8.66 -32.45
CA LYS A 241 -7.87 -9.85 -31.59
C LYS A 241 -8.37 -9.60 -30.17
N ILE A 242 -8.12 -8.41 -29.59
CA ILE A 242 -8.65 -8.08 -28.26
C ILE A 242 -10.17 -7.98 -28.30
N ASP A 243 -10.74 -7.39 -29.34
CA ASP A 243 -12.20 -7.31 -29.52
C ASP A 243 -12.83 -8.71 -29.56
N GLU A 244 -12.29 -9.60 -30.41
CA GLU A 244 -12.72 -11.00 -30.52
C GLU A 244 -12.63 -11.74 -29.17
N MET A 245 -11.55 -11.53 -28.41
CA MET A 245 -11.39 -12.13 -27.08
C MET A 245 -12.45 -11.63 -26.09
N ILE A 246 -12.78 -10.33 -26.10
CA ILE A 246 -13.79 -9.74 -25.21
C ILE A 246 -15.19 -10.25 -25.56
N GLU A 247 -15.51 -10.32 -26.86
CA GLU A 247 -16.78 -10.86 -27.33
C GLU A 247 -16.94 -12.32 -26.90
N GLY A 248 -15.92 -13.15 -27.11
CA GLY A 248 -15.92 -14.55 -26.67
C GLY A 248 -16.08 -14.73 -25.15
N LEU A 249 -15.49 -13.84 -24.35
CA LEU A 249 -15.67 -13.85 -22.90
C LEU A 249 -17.09 -13.48 -22.46
N SER A 250 -17.77 -12.58 -23.18
CA SER A 250 -19.12 -12.15 -22.85
C SER A 250 -20.16 -13.27 -23.04
N VAL A 251 -20.01 -14.05 -24.12
CA VAL A 251 -20.92 -15.15 -24.46
C VAL A 251 -20.86 -16.30 -23.45
N ASN A 252 -19.69 -16.55 -22.86
CA ASN A 252 -19.50 -17.64 -21.89
C ASN A 252 -19.93 -17.27 -20.45
N SER A 253 -20.32 -16.02 -20.21
CA SER A 253 -20.69 -15.52 -18.88
C SER A 253 -22.19 -15.40 -18.63
N SER A 254 -23.01 -15.60 -19.68
CA SER A 254 -24.48 -15.66 -19.66
C SER A 254 -24.99 -17.08 -19.56
#